data_AF-A0AA88WN99-F1
#
_entry.id   AF-A0AA88WN99-F1
#
_cell.length_a   1.000
_cell.length_b   1.000
_cell.length_c   1.000
_cell.angle_alpha   90.00
_cell.angle_beta   90.00
_cell.angle_gamma   90.00
#
_symmetry.space_group_name_H-M   'P 1'
#
loop_
_entity.id
_entity.type
_entity.pdbx_description
1 polymer ?
#
loop_
_entity_poly.entity_id
_entity_poly.type
_entity_poly.pdbx_seq_one_letter_code
_entity_poly.pdbx_strand_id
1 'polypeptide(L)'
;MDLLQMDLDVTPNTHLQVLDTSSPKAVPELLSEETVGSTERTEETQAEQQKDEVKVIPSDEPHEVSIIEEKIRMDIDDLLEENIEFWLKFSTSVHQIQKFQTSYQDLQEELVKLKENKKQDGSTKHQSPSSDIRAIYKHLSEIQTELTLWLEHNGVLKEDLENRLSSLSNIQDEISRLSSAGSQIEETQLSDYQAAKFQGEIMNMKQENNKVEDELLAGLEHVKRLQEDIAKTLEKLDEEFGISPAKNHQTKNSTRSKIPLRSFLFGVKLKKQNKSIFACMSPALQKQYSDLTALPP
;
A
#
# COMPACT_ATOMS: atom_id res chain seq x y z
N MET A 1 -7.98 16.99 2.66
CA MET A 1 -8.17 15.70 3.35
C MET A 1 -6.96 15.54 4.23
N ASP A 2 -7.05 16.12 5.42
CA ASP A 2 -5.94 16.22 6.36
C ASP A 2 -5.73 14.87 7.05
N LEU A 3 -4.57 14.25 6.83
CA LEU A 3 -4.15 13.07 7.57
C LEU A 3 -3.27 13.52 8.74
N LEU A 4 -3.96 13.67 9.87
CA LEU A 4 -3.53 13.49 11.26
C LEU A 4 -2.01 13.43 11.53
N GLN A 5 -1.51 14.57 11.99
CA GLN A 5 -0.41 14.67 12.96
C GLN A 5 -0.83 13.89 14.23
N MET A 6 -0.10 12.83 14.59
CA MET A 6 -0.20 12.23 15.94
C MET A 6 1.02 12.63 16.76
N ASP A 7 0.71 13.29 17.88
CA ASP A 7 1.61 13.81 18.89
C ASP A 7 2.52 12.74 19.50
N LEU A 8 3.83 12.98 19.45
CA LEU A 8 4.81 12.32 20.31
C LEU A 8 5.09 13.24 21.50
N ASP A 9 4.57 12.84 22.65
CA ASP A 9 4.78 13.47 23.94
C ASP A 9 6.25 13.28 24.38
N VAL A 10 7.05 14.35 24.38
CA VAL A 10 8.37 14.42 25.02
C VAL A 10 8.39 15.62 25.93
N THR A 11 8.51 15.38 27.23
CA THR A 11 8.62 16.44 28.25
C THR A 11 10.07 16.94 28.42
N PRO A 12 10.27 18.19 28.90
CA PRO A 12 11.47 18.98 28.59
C PRO A 12 12.35 19.35 29.80
N ASN A 13 13.64 19.63 29.56
CA ASN A 13 14.53 20.45 30.40
C ASN A 13 15.89 20.62 29.67
N THR A 14 16.61 21.75 29.59
CA THR A 14 16.48 23.15 30.04
C THR A 14 17.49 24.02 29.25
N HIS A 15 17.15 25.30 29.04
CA HIS A 15 18.03 26.50 29.08
C HIS A 15 19.07 26.80 27.97
N LEU A 16 18.77 27.79 27.09
CA LEU A 16 19.42 29.13 27.09
C LEU A 16 18.82 30.11 26.04
N GLN A 17 18.35 31.27 26.53
CA GLN A 17 18.37 32.67 26.01
C GLN A 17 18.17 32.95 24.51
N VAL A 18 17.03 33.54 24.08
CA VAL A 18 16.60 34.97 24.10
C VAL A 18 17.43 35.91 23.21
N LEU A 19 16.80 36.39 22.12
CA LEU A 19 16.87 37.77 21.66
C LEU A 19 15.69 38.10 20.73
N ASP A 20 14.85 39.02 21.22
CA ASP A 20 13.78 39.74 20.52
C ASP A 20 14.35 40.70 19.45
N THR A 21 13.58 40.96 18.38
CA THR A 21 12.88 42.25 18.20
C THR A 21 12.14 42.37 16.86
N SER A 22 10.83 42.61 17.00
CA SER A 22 9.96 43.58 16.28
C SER A 22 9.56 43.41 14.80
N SER A 23 8.24 43.32 14.63
CA SER A 23 7.38 43.85 13.55
C SER A 23 6.19 44.56 14.23
N PRO A 24 5.17 45.20 13.59
CA PRO A 24 4.93 45.60 12.19
C PRO A 24 4.33 47.04 12.02
N LYS A 25 4.01 47.49 10.79
CA LYS A 25 3.05 48.60 10.53
C LYS A 25 2.48 48.48 9.10
N ALA A 26 1.27 47.93 8.91
CA ALA A 26 -0.07 48.53 8.93
C ALA A 26 -0.39 49.44 7.72
N VAL A 27 -1.33 48.95 6.90
CA VAL A 27 -2.05 49.56 5.76
C VAL A 27 -3.13 50.53 6.29
N PRO A 28 -3.60 51.51 5.48
CA PRO A 28 -5.03 51.45 5.18
C PRO A 28 -5.41 51.85 3.74
N GLU A 29 -6.44 51.13 3.29
CA GLU A 29 -7.33 51.28 2.14
C GLU A 29 -8.40 52.36 2.44
N LEU A 30 -8.85 53.13 1.42
CA LEU A 30 -10.27 53.53 1.24
C LEU A 30 -10.51 54.42 0.00
N LEU A 31 -11.58 54.06 -0.72
CA LEU A 31 -12.23 54.69 -1.87
C LEU A 31 -13.12 55.89 -1.47
N SER A 32 -13.32 56.87 -2.36
CA SER A 32 -14.60 57.60 -2.51
C SER A 32 -14.70 58.35 -3.85
N GLU A 33 -15.88 58.27 -4.45
CA GLU A 33 -16.32 58.80 -5.75
C GLU A 33 -16.61 60.32 -5.78
N GLU A 34 -16.39 60.90 -6.96
CA GLU A 34 -17.17 61.88 -7.75
C GLU A 34 -17.84 63.12 -7.09
N THR A 35 -17.56 64.33 -7.61
CA THR A 35 -18.57 65.36 -7.98
C THR A 35 -17.99 66.41 -8.94
N VAL A 36 -18.76 66.73 -9.98
CA VAL A 36 -18.53 67.62 -11.13
C VAL A 36 -18.80 69.11 -10.79
N GLY A 37 -18.05 70.04 -11.39
CA GLY A 37 -18.36 71.49 -11.41
C GLY A 37 -17.45 72.28 -12.37
N SER A 38 -18.05 73.11 -13.23
CA SER A 38 -17.57 73.53 -14.56
C SER A 38 -17.00 74.97 -14.64
N THR A 39 -16.13 75.21 -15.65
CA THR A 39 -15.90 76.47 -16.43
C THR A 39 -15.02 77.56 -15.76
N GLU A 40 -13.95 78.17 -16.33
CA GLU A 40 -13.74 78.76 -17.67
C GLU A 40 -12.22 79.08 -17.95
N ARG A 41 -11.73 78.83 -19.20
CA ARG A 41 -10.78 79.58 -20.10
C ARG A 41 -9.52 80.31 -19.57
N THR A 42 -8.36 80.45 -20.23
CA THR A 42 -7.72 80.17 -21.55
C THR A 42 -6.20 80.32 -21.27
N GLU A 43 -5.24 79.53 -21.75
CA GLU A 43 -4.41 79.77 -22.95
C GLU A 43 -3.30 78.70 -23.04
N GLU A 44 -3.30 78.00 -24.19
CA GLU A 44 -2.17 77.53 -25.02
C GLU A 44 -0.82 77.13 -24.37
N THR A 45 -0.44 75.85 -24.48
CA THR A 45 0.87 75.42 -25.00
C THR A 45 0.77 73.98 -25.55
N GLN A 46 1.52 73.74 -26.63
CA GLN A 46 1.38 72.66 -27.60
C GLN A 46 1.74 71.26 -27.07
N ALA A 47 1.10 70.30 -27.74
CA ALA A 47 1.10 68.87 -27.48
C ALA A 47 2.30 68.14 -28.10
N GLU A 48 2.79 67.13 -27.39
CA GLU A 48 3.23 65.84 -27.94
C GLU A 48 3.30 64.83 -26.76
N GLN A 49 2.14 64.27 -26.41
CA GLN A 49 2.09 63.07 -25.56
C GLN A 49 2.08 61.87 -26.51
N GLN A 50 3.22 61.17 -26.60
CA GLN A 50 3.28 59.82 -27.14
C GLN A 50 2.42 58.93 -26.23
N LYS A 51 1.20 58.67 -26.69
CA LYS A 51 0.32 57.65 -26.15
C LYS A 51 0.90 56.31 -26.63
N ASP A 52 1.69 55.65 -25.78
CA ASP A 52 2.03 54.25 -25.98
C ASP A 52 0.73 53.45 -25.89
N GLU A 53 0.16 53.21 -27.06
CA GLU A 53 -0.92 52.29 -27.27
C GLU A 53 -0.36 50.90 -26.98
N VAL A 54 -0.62 50.39 -25.78
CA VAL A 54 -0.48 48.97 -25.47
C VAL A 54 -1.40 48.23 -26.42
N LYS A 55 -0.83 47.84 -27.56
CA LYS A 55 -1.42 46.89 -28.49
C LYS A 55 -1.55 45.58 -27.74
N VAL A 56 -2.72 45.37 -27.14
CA VAL A 56 -3.17 44.05 -26.72
C VAL A 56 -3.24 43.23 -28.00
N ILE A 57 -2.18 42.49 -28.27
CA ILE A 57 -2.17 41.45 -29.30
C ILE A 57 -3.18 40.41 -28.81
N PRO A 58 -4.28 40.16 -29.53
CA PRO A 58 -5.13 39.02 -29.23
C PRO A 58 -4.30 37.79 -29.59
N SER A 59 -3.70 37.17 -28.57
CA SER A 59 -3.04 35.87 -28.67
C SER A 59 -4.11 34.79 -28.72
N ASP A 60 -4.87 34.75 -29.81
CA ASP A 60 -5.83 33.67 -30.10
C ASP A 60 -5.64 33.18 -31.54
N GLU A 61 -4.37 33.14 -31.96
CA GLU A 61 -3.96 32.39 -33.14
C GLU A 61 -3.67 30.97 -32.67
N PRO A 62 -4.40 29.95 -33.17
CA PRO A 62 -4.17 28.57 -32.76
C PRO A 62 -2.75 28.19 -33.13
N HIS A 63 -1.86 28.16 -32.13
CA HIS A 63 -0.51 27.65 -32.32
C HIS A 63 -0.66 26.18 -32.73
N GLU A 64 -0.22 25.86 -33.95
CA GLU A 64 -0.08 24.48 -34.36
C GLU A 64 0.91 23.82 -33.38
N VAL A 65 0.38 22.94 -32.54
CA VAL A 65 1.16 22.15 -31.58
C VAL A 65 2.19 21.36 -32.38
N SER A 66 3.47 21.54 -32.06
CA SER A 66 4.54 20.78 -32.71
C SER A 66 4.39 19.28 -32.42
N ILE A 67 4.76 18.44 -33.38
CA ILE A 67 4.75 16.97 -33.22
C ILE A 67 5.52 16.54 -31.97
N ILE A 68 6.60 17.25 -31.64
CA ILE A 68 7.40 16.99 -30.43
C ILE A 68 6.67 17.36 -29.15
N GLU A 69 6.00 18.51 -29.15
CA GLU A 69 5.19 18.92 -28.01
C GLU A 69 4.06 17.92 -27.76
N GLU A 70 3.40 17.46 -28.82
CA GLU A 70 2.34 16.46 -28.72
C GLU A 70 2.87 15.13 -28.18
N LYS A 71 4.06 14.70 -28.62
CA LYS A 71 4.71 13.51 -28.10
C LYS A 71 4.97 13.62 -26.59
N ILE A 72 5.54 14.73 -26.13
CA ILE A 72 5.84 14.93 -24.70
C ILE A 72 4.55 15.00 -23.89
N ARG A 73 3.53 15.65 -24.41
CA ARG A 73 2.21 15.70 -23.77
C ARG A 73 1.63 14.29 -23.61
N MET A 74 1.67 13.48 -24.66
CA MET A 74 1.23 12.09 -24.63
C MET A 74 2.03 11.26 -23.61
N ASP A 75 3.36 11.40 -23.59
CA ASP A 75 4.22 10.70 -22.61
C ASP A 75 3.89 11.11 -21.16
N ILE A 76 3.55 12.38 -20.92
CA ILE A 76 3.12 12.90 -19.60
C ILE A 76 1.72 12.36 -19.24
N ASP A 77 0.78 12.40 -20.18
CA ASP A 77 -0.60 11.93 -19.99
C ASP A 77 -0.64 10.43 -19.67
N ASP A 78 0.15 9.62 -20.37
CA ASP A 78 0.31 8.19 -20.10
C ASP A 78 0.82 7.95 -18.67
N LEU A 79 1.84 8.72 -18.24
CA LEU A 79 2.36 8.63 -16.86
C LEU A 79 1.34 9.07 -15.81
N LEU A 80 0.50 10.05 -16.11
CA LEU A 80 -0.55 10.51 -15.19
C LEU A 80 -1.64 9.44 -15.02
N GLU A 81 -2.03 8.76 -16.10
CA GLU A 81 -2.99 7.65 -16.03
C GLU A 81 -2.40 6.49 -15.18
N GLU A 82 -1.15 6.11 -15.44
CA GLU A 82 -0.44 5.10 -14.64
C GLU A 82 -0.31 5.51 -13.16
N ASN A 83 -0.22 6.82 -12.88
CA ASN A 83 -0.15 7.35 -11.53
C ASN A 83 -1.49 7.18 -10.80
N ILE A 84 -2.63 7.39 -11.47
CA ILE A 84 -3.96 7.21 -10.87
C ILE A 84 -4.15 5.75 -10.42
N GLU A 85 -3.80 4.80 -11.28
CA GLU A 85 -3.85 3.38 -10.91
C GLU A 85 -2.91 3.05 -9.75
N PHE A 86 -1.69 3.59 -9.78
CA PHE A 86 -0.73 3.41 -8.71
C PHE A 86 -1.26 3.94 -7.36
N TRP A 87 -1.82 5.16 -7.34
CA TRP A 87 -2.39 5.77 -6.15
C TRP A 87 -3.50 4.92 -5.53
N LEU A 88 -4.32 4.28 -6.36
CA LEU A 88 -5.35 3.36 -5.87
C LEU A 88 -4.75 2.12 -5.19
N LYS A 89 -3.71 1.52 -5.79
CA LYS A 89 -3.01 0.37 -5.20
C LYS A 89 -2.29 0.77 -3.90
N PHE A 90 -1.60 1.91 -3.91
CA PHE A 90 -0.90 2.46 -2.75
C PHE A 90 -1.86 2.75 -1.59
N SER A 91 -2.95 3.49 -1.83
CA SER A 91 -3.94 3.81 -0.80
C SER A 91 -4.59 2.55 -0.20
N THR A 92 -4.88 1.55 -1.04
CA THR A 92 -5.36 0.23 -0.58
C THR A 92 -4.34 -0.44 0.33
N SER A 93 -3.06 -0.41 -0.05
CA SER A 93 -1.96 -0.98 0.73
C SER A 93 -1.81 -0.31 2.09
N VAL A 94 -1.88 1.03 2.16
CA VAL A 94 -1.85 1.80 3.41
C VAL A 94 -3.03 1.43 4.32
N HIS A 95 -4.23 1.29 3.75
CA HIS A 95 -5.42 0.88 4.51
C HIS A 95 -5.28 -0.52 5.10
N GLN A 96 -4.61 -1.45 4.41
CA GLN A 96 -4.34 -2.79 4.93
C GLN A 96 -3.49 -2.74 6.21
N ILE A 97 -2.49 -1.84 6.30
CA ILE A 97 -1.68 -1.66 7.51
C ILE A 97 -2.58 -1.30 8.71
N GLN A 98 -3.49 -0.35 8.53
CA GLN A 98 -4.42 0.08 9.57
C GLN A 98 -5.31 -1.08 10.02
N LYS A 99 -5.84 -1.86 9.06
CA LYS A 99 -6.65 -3.04 9.35
C LYS A 99 -5.88 -4.07 10.20
N PHE A 100 -4.63 -4.35 9.86
CA PHE A 100 -3.79 -5.27 10.64
C PHE A 100 -3.53 -4.76 12.05
N GLN A 101 -3.21 -3.47 12.17
CA GLN A 101 -2.96 -2.82 13.45
C GLN A 101 -4.19 -2.91 14.38
N THR A 102 -5.38 -2.52 13.89
CA THR A 102 -6.61 -2.58 14.67
C THR A 102 -6.96 -4.02 15.05
N SER A 103 -6.91 -4.95 14.09
CA SER A 103 -7.19 -6.35 14.36
C SER A 103 -6.24 -6.96 15.40
N TYR A 104 -4.96 -6.60 15.36
CA TYR A 104 -3.99 -7.02 16.36
C TYR A 104 -4.30 -6.45 17.75
N GLN A 105 -4.65 -5.16 17.82
CA GLN A 105 -5.01 -4.50 19.08
C GLN A 105 -6.27 -5.13 19.70
N ASP A 106 -7.31 -5.38 18.90
CA ASP A 106 -8.54 -6.04 19.35
C ASP A 106 -8.22 -7.44 19.92
N LEU A 107 -7.38 -8.22 19.23
CA LEU A 107 -6.93 -9.52 19.72
C LEU A 107 -6.12 -9.44 21.02
N GLN A 108 -5.29 -8.42 21.19
CA GLN A 108 -4.57 -8.21 22.45
C GLN A 108 -5.55 -7.92 23.60
N GLU A 109 -6.57 -7.09 23.37
CA GLU A 109 -7.59 -6.81 24.39
C GLU A 109 -8.39 -8.07 24.76
N GLU A 110 -8.79 -8.87 23.78
CA GLU A 110 -9.45 -10.16 24.02
C GLU A 110 -8.57 -11.12 24.83
N LEU A 111 -7.27 -11.18 24.51
CA LEU A 111 -6.29 -12.00 25.22
C LEU A 111 -6.17 -11.58 26.69
N VAL A 112 -6.11 -10.27 26.97
CA VAL A 112 -6.09 -9.74 28.35
C VAL A 112 -7.37 -10.12 29.10
N LYS A 113 -8.54 -9.91 28.51
CA LYS A 113 -9.85 -10.26 29.09
C LYS A 113 -9.92 -11.76 29.44
N LEU A 114 -9.46 -12.65 28.55
CA LEU A 114 -9.42 -14.09 28.79
C LEU A 114 -8.47 -14.47 29.94
N LYS A 115 -7.32 -13.80 30.06
CA LYS A 115 -6.36 -14.03 31.15
C LYS A 115 -6.91 -13.56 32.51
N GLU A 116 -7.66 -12.47 32.56
CA GLU A 116 -8.31 -11.98 33.78
C GLU A 116 -9.44 -12.91 34.25
N ASN A 117 -10.30 -13.33 33.33
CA ASN A 117 -11.39 -14.27 33.63
C ASN A 117 -10.85 -15.60 34.18
N LYS A 118 -9.72 -16.10 33.66
CA LYS A 118 -9.05 -17.32 34.19
C LYS A 118 -8.58 -17.16 35.65
N LYS A 119 -8.23 -15.96 36.10
CA LYS A 119 -7.80 -15.71 37.49
C LYS A 119 -8.98 -15.65 38.47
N GLN A 120 -10.18 -15.33 37.99
CA GLN A 120 -11.37 -15.17 38.82
C GLN A 120 -12.23 -16.45 38.89
N ASP A 121 -12.25 -17.29 37.85
CA ASP A 121 -13.13 -18.46 37.79
C ASP A 121 -12.45 -19.77 38.19
N GLY A 122 -12.83 -20.28 39.36
CA GLY A 122 -12.41 -21.58 39.89
C GLY A 122 -13.27 -22.78 39.48
N SER A 123 -14.42 -22.62 38.78
CA SER A 123 -15.22 -23.78 38.35
C SER A 123 -16.36 -23.45 37.36
N THR A 124 -16.54 -24.37 36.40
CA THR A 124 -17.78 -24.79 35.69
C THR A 124 -18.14 -24.17 34.32
N LYS A 125 -17.73 -24.89 33.24
CA LYS A 125 -18.43 -25.17 31.94
C LYS A 125 -19.00 -23.95 31.17
N HIS A 126 -18.49 -23.57 29.99
CA HIS A 126 -18.73 -24.32 28.73
C HIS A 126 -17.84 -23.84 27.54
N GLN A 127 -16.59 -23.48 27.76
CA GLN A 127 -15.52 -23.49 26.75
C GLN A 127 -14.23 -23.44 27.57
N SER A 128 -13.30 -24.38 27.36
CA SER A 128 -12.03 -24.26 28.08
C SER A 128 -11.35 -23.00 27.55
N PRO A 129 -10.82 -22.10 28.41
CA PRO A 129 -10.09 -20.90 27.97
C PRO A 129 -8.98 -21.22 26.96
N SER A 130 -8.50 -22.47 26.95
CA SER A 130 -7.55 -22.99 25.97
C SER A 130 -8.06 -23.03 24.52
N SER A 131 -9.38 -23.10 24.29
CA SER A 131 -9.97 -23.10 22.94
C SER A 131 -9.95 -21.70 22.36
N ASP A 132 -10.38 -20.69 23.14
CA ASP A 132 -10.44 -19.30 22.69
C ASP A 132 -9.03 -18.74 22.50
N ILE A 133 -8.10 -19.07 23.40
CA ILE A 133 -6.68 -18.73 23.24
C ILE A 133 -6.09 -19.39 21.98
N ARG A 134 -6.50 -20.62 21.64
CA ARG A 134 -6.07 -21.28 20.40
C ARG A 134 -6.66 -20.60 19.15
N ALA A 135 -7.88 -20.05 19.24
CA ALA A 135 -8.49 -19.27 18.17
C ALA A 135 -7.73 -17.94 17.96
N ILE A 136 -7.41 -17.21 19.04
CA ILE A 136 -6.58 -16.00 18.99
C ILE A 136 -5.20 -16.30 18.40
N TYR A 137 -4.53 -17.37 18.86
CA TYR A 137 -3.24 -17.79 18.32
C TYR A 137 -3.31 -18.04 16.81
N LYS A 138 -4.36 -18.72 16.34
CA LYS A 138 -4.59 -18.97 14.92
C LYS A 138 -4.78 -17.67 14.16
N HIS A 139 -5.56 -16.73 14.70
CA HIS A 139 -5.80 -15.46 14.03
C HIS A 139 -4.55 -14.57 13.96
N LEU A 140 -3.76 -14.50 15.05
CA LEU A 140 -2.45 -13.85 15.04
C LEU A 140 -1.51 -14.45 13.98
N SER A 141 -1.52 -15.79 13.84
CA SER A 141 -0.72 -16.46 12.80
C SER A 141 -1.20 -16.13 11.39
N GLU A 142 -2.50 -15.99 11.17
CA GLU A 142 -3.09 -15.55 9.89
C GLU A 142 -2.65 -14.11 9.58
N ILE A 143 -2.75 -13.19 10.53
CA ILE A 143 -2.27 -11.80 10.37
C ILE A 143 -0.77 -11.80 10.05
N GLN A 144 0.04 -12.63 10.71
CA GLN A 144 1.47 -12.74 10.40
C GLN A 144 1.73 -13.15 8.93
N THR A 145 0.95 -14.09 8.41
CA THR A 145 1.05 -14.50 7.00
C THR A 145 0.58 -13.40 6.05
N GLU A 146 -0.50 -12.68 6.39
CA GLU A 146 -1.00 -11.56 5.58
C GLU A 146 -0.02 -10.38 5.57
N LEU A 147 0.63 -10.06 6.70
CA LEU A 147 1.71 -9.07 6.75
C LEU A 147 2.90 -9.47 5.88
N THR A 148 3.21 -10.76 5.79
CA THR A 148 4.28 -11.25 4.90
C THR A 148 3.93 -11.04 3.43
N LEU A 149 2.68 -11.36 3.04
CA LEU A 149 2.19 -11.08 1.69
C LEU A 149 2.14 -9.58 1.39
N TRP A 150 1.80 -8.77 2.39
CA TRP A 150 1.82 -7.32 2.26
C TRP A 150 3.24 -6.81 1.95
N LEU A 151 4.28 -7.35 2.61
CA LEU A 151 5.68 -6.98 2.33
C LEU A 151 6.09 -7.31 0.88
N GLU A 152 5.65 -8.45 0.37
CA GLU A 152 5.88 -8.84 -1.03
C GLU A 152 5.20 -7.84 -1.99
N HIS A 153 3.93 -7.50 -1.73
CA HIS A 153 3.19 -6.52 -2.54
C HIS A 153 3.78 -5.10 -2.45
N ASN A 154 4.24 -4.68 -1.27
CA ASN A 154 4.92 -3.41 -1.08
C ASN A 154 6.22 -3.33 -1.91
N GLY A 155 6.95 -4.45 -2.05
CA GLY A 155 8.10 -4.54 -2.94
C GLY A 155 7.75 -4.24 -4.41
N VAL A 156 6.63 -4.77 -4.90
CA VAL A 156 6.12 -4.49 -6.25
C VAL A 156 5.77 -3.01 -6.41
N LEU A 157 5.09 -2.41 -5.42
CA LEU A 157 4.76 -0.99 -5.43
C LEU A 157 6.02 -0.10 -5.47
N LYS A 158 7.09 -0.51 -4.77
CA LYS A 158 8.35 0.21 -4.79
C LYS A 158 9.01 0.16 -6.18
N GLU A 159 9.07 -1.02 -6.80
CA GLU A 159 9.61 -1.18 -8.15
C GLU A 159 8.80 -0.36 -9.18
N ASP A 160 7.47 -0.41 -9.08
CA ASP A 160 6.54 0.39 -9.87
C ASP A 160 6.82 1.90 -9.74
N LEU A 161 7.10 2.38 -8.53
CA LEU A 161 7.43 3.78 -8.26
C LEU A 161 8.79 4.17 -8.84
N GLU A 162 9.82 3.33 -8.66
CA GLU A 162 11.16 3.53 -9.22
C GLU A 162 11.13 3.60 -10.76
N ASN A 163 10.34 2.74 -11.40
CA ASN A 163 10.14 2.76 -12.85
C ASN A 163 9.54 4.09 -13.33
N ARG A 164 8.53 4.62 -12.61
CA ARG A 164 7.91 5.92 -12.93
C ARG A 164 8.90 7.08 -12.77
N LEU A 165 9.67 7.10 -11.68
CA LEU A 165 10.72 8.10 -11.45
C LEU A 165 11.80 8.07 -12.54
N SER A 166 12.14 6.87 -13.04
CA SER A 166 13.04 6.68 -14.18
C SER A 166 12.45 7.24 -15.48
N SER A 167 11.20 6.91 -15.80
CA SER A 167 10.49 7.46 -16.98
C SER A 167 10.42 8.99 -16.94
N LEU A 168 10.07 9.58 -15.80
CA LEU A 168 10.07 11.03 -15.60
C LEU A 168 11.46 11.63 -15.84
N SER A 169 12.53 10.97 -15.38
CA SER A 169 13.91 11.42 -15.62
C SER A 169 14.29 11.33 -17.10
N ASN A 170 13.86 10.29 -17.81
CA ASN A 170 14.11 10.14 -19.24
C ASN A 170 13.42 11.25 -20.06
N ILE A 171 12.15 11.58 -19.72
CA ILE A 171 11.41 12.69 -20.34
C ILE A 171 12.09 14.02 -20.03
N GLN A 172 12.52 14.22 -18.78
CA GLN A 172 13.25 15.42 -18.36
C GLN A 172 14.54 15.64 -19.16
N ASP A 173 15.30 14.56 -19.38
CA ASP A 173 16.51 14.58 -20.20
C ASP A 173 16.18 14.85 -21.67
N GLU A 174 15.06 14.32 -22.18
CA GLU A 174 14.58 14.60 -23.54
C GLU A 174 14.24 16.08 -23.73
N ILE A 175 13.46 16.67 -22.82
CA ILE A 175 13.13 18.11 -22.84
C ILE A 175 14.42 18.94 -22.81
N SER A 176 15.38 18.56 -21.96
CA SER A 176 16.67 19.27 -21.84
C SER A 176 17.48 19.23 -23.14
N ARG A 177 17.50 18.08 -23.84
CA ARG A 177 18.16 17.95 -25.14
C ARG A 177 17.47 18.80 -26.22
N LEU A 178 16.15 18.80 -26.24
CA LEU A 178 15.35 19.52 -27.25
C LEU A 178 15.38 21.04 -27.08
N SER A 179 15.54 21.53 -25.85
CA SER A 179 15.70 22.96 -25.55
C SER A 179 17.14 23.47 -25.76
N SER A 180 18.15 22.61 -25.63
CA SER A 180 19.56 22.98 -25.82
C SER A 180 20.10 22.78 -27.24
N ALA A 181 19.35 22.08 -28.10
CA ALA A 181 19.73 21.84 -29.49
C ALA A 181 19.63 23.14 -30.31
N GLY A 182 20.63 24.02 -30.25
CA GLY A 182 20.67 25.21 -31.10
C GLY A 182 20.66 24.87 -32.60
N SER A 183 19.67 25.38 -33.34
CA SER A 183 19.70 25.55 -34.81
C SER A 183 19.65 24.28 -35.70
N GLN A 184 18.95 23.22 -35.33
CA GLN A 184 18.46 22.23 -36.31
C GLN A 184 16.93 22.21 -36.31
N ILE A 185 16.36 22.59 -37.46
CA ILE A 185 14.95 22.49 -37.89
C ILE A 185 13.92 22.83 -36.81
N GLU A 186 13.23 23.97 -36.98
CA GLU A 186 12.22 24.52 -36.06
C GLU A 186 11.14 23.52 -35.62
N GLU A 187 10.75 22.58 -36.49
CA GLU A 187 9.81 21.49 -36.16
C GLU A 187 10.33 20.50 -35.10
N THR A 188 11.64 20.47 -34.85
CA THR A 188 12.29 19.56 -33.91
C THR A 188 12.72 20.19 -32.59
N GLN A 189 12.37 21.45 -32.33
CA GLN A 189 12.77 22.15 -31.12
C GLN A 189 11.57 22.49 -30.24
N LEU A 190 11.79 22.44 -28.94
CA LEU A 190 10.85 23.04 -27.98
C LEU A 190 11.20 24.51 -27.82
N SER A 191 10.18 25.36 -27.78
CA SER A 191 10.37 26.74 -27.32
C SER A 191 10.84 26.74 -25.86
N ASP A 192 11.62 27.74 -25.47
CA ASP A 192 12.07 27.91 -24.08
C ASP A 192 10.89 27.92 -23.10
N TYR A 193 9.77 28.52 -23.49
CA TYR A 193 8.54 28.54 -22.71
C TYR A 193 7.96 27.15 -22.50
N GLN A 194 7.81 26.35 -23.57
CA GLN A 194 7.29 24.99 -23.46
C GLN A 194 8.23 24.07 -22.70
N ALA A 195 9.54 24.18 -22.93
CA ALA A 195 10.53 23.44 -22.18
C ALA A 195 10.44 23.76 -20.68
N ALA A 196 10.39 25.03 -20.30
CA ALA A 196 10.23 25.43 -18.90
C ALA A 196 8.91 24.93 -18.29
N LYS A 197 7.81 24.97 -19.05
CA LYS A 197 6.51 24.46 -18.62
C LYS A 197 6.57 22.95 -18.31
N PHE A 198 7.01 22.13 -19.27
CA PHE A 198 7.10 20.69 -19.06
C PHE A 198 8.11 20.31 -17.99
N GLN A 199 9.23 21.03 -17.89
CA GLN A 199 10.18 20.84 -16.77
C GLN A 199 9.48 21.05 -15.42
N GLY A 200 8.65 22.08 -15.28
CA GLY A 200 7.87 22.32 -14.07
C GLY A 200 6.89 21.20 -13.75
N GLU A 201 6.16 20.69 -14.75
CA GLU A 201 5.23 19.57 -14.59
C GLU A 201 5.94 18.29 -14.14
N ILE A 202 7.05 17.93 -14.79
CA ILE A 202 7.87 16.77 -14.44
C ILE A 202 8.46 16.91 -13.03
N MET A 203 8.95 18.10 -12.65
CA MET A 203 9.43 18.36 -11.29
C MET A 203 8.33 18.19 -10.24
N ASN A 204 7.12 18.68 -10.51
CA ASN A 204 5.98 18.47 -9.63
C ASN A 204 5.66 16.98 -9.48
N MET A 205 5.59 16.23 -10.58
CA MET A 205 5.34 14.79 -10.52
C MET A 205 6.42 14.04 -9.75
N LYS A 206 7.71 14.34 -9.97
CA LYS A 206 8.81 13.72 -9.21
C LYS A 206 8.69 14.01 -7.72
N GLN A 207 8.35 15.25 -7.34
CA GLN A 207 8.19 15.62 -5.94
C GLN A 207 7.08 14.81 -5.26
N GLU A 208 5.92 14.67 -5.91
CA GLU A 208 4.83 13.86 -5.36
C GLU A 208 5.20 12.36 -5.28
N ASN A 209 5.88 11.82 -6.30
CA ASN A 209 6.38 10.44 -6.26
C ASN A 209 7.40 10.22 -5.12
N ASN A 210 8.27 11.19 -4.83
CA ASN A 210 9.20 11.09 -3.70
C ASN A 210 8.47 11.09 -2.35
N LYS A 211 7.39 11.87 -2.19
CA LYS A 211 6.57 11.82 -0.97
C LYS A 211 5.95 10.43 -0.78
N VAL A 212 5.48 9.82 -1.86
CA VAL A 212 4.99 8.44 -1.84
C VAL A 212 6.09 7.47 -1.43
N GLU A 213 7.33 7.66 -1.91
CA GLU A 213 8.46 6.83 -1.51
C GLU A 213 8.70 6.87 0.00
N ASP A 214 8.67 8.07 0.59
CA ASP A 214 8.79 8.27 2.04
C ASP A 214 7.68 7.53 2.81
N GLU A 215 6.43 7.64 2.36
CA GLU A 215 5.28 6.97 2.98
C GLU A 215 5.32 5.45 2.81
N LEU A 216 5.78 4.94 1.65
CA LEU A 216 6.00 3.51 1.43
C LEU A 216 7.04 2.97 2.41
N LEU A 217 8.13 3.70 2.63
CA LEU A 217 9.18 3.34 3.57
C LEU A 217 8.67 3.36 5.01
N ALA A 218 7.91 4.40 5.40
CA ALA A 218 7.28 4.47 6.72
C ALA A 218 6.32 3.29 6.96
N GLY A 219 5.50 2.95 5.94
CA GLY A 219 4.61 1.78 5.99
C GLY A 219 5.37 0.46 6.13
N LEU A 220 6.49 0.30 5.42
CA LEU A 220 7.37 -0.87 5.53
C LEU A 220 7.92 -1.03 6.95
N GLU A 221 8.39 0.06 7.56
CA GLU A 221 8.88 0.05 8.94
C GLU A 221 7.79 -0.29 9.94
N HIS A 222 6.58 0.26 9.75
CA HIS A 222 5.43 -0.06 10.59
C HIS A 222 5.10 -1.55 10.52
N VAL A 223 4.97 -2.12 9.32
CA VAL A 223 4.62 -3.54 9.14
C VAL A 223 5.69 -4.45 9.74
N LYS A 224 6.97 -4.13 9.61
CA LYS A 224 8.05 -4.89 10.26
C LYS A 224 7.92 -4.89 11.78
N ARG A 225 7.68 -3.72 12.38
CA ARG A 225 7.45 -3.59 13.82
C ARG A 225 6.24 -4.42 14.27
N LEU A 226 5.14 -4.35 13.52
CA LEU A 226 3.93 -5.12 13.82
C LEU A 226 4.17 -6.64 13.70
N GLN A 227 4.93 -7.09 12.71
CA GLN A 227 5.34 -8.50 12.60
C GLN A 227 6.14 -8.98 13.82
N GLU A 228 7.07 -8.16 14.31
CA GLU A 228 7.86 -8.47 15.50
C GLU A 228 6.98 -8.57 16.75
N ASP A 229 6.03 -7.65 16.92
CA ASP A 229 5.15 -7.64 18.10
C ASP A 229 4.16 -8.81 18.10
N ILE A 230 3.61 -9.17 16.94
CA ILE A 230 2.80 -10.38 16.77
C ILE A 230 3.65 -11.62 17.06
N ALA A 231 4.87 -11.70 16.53
CA ALA A 231 5.76 -12.85 16.76
C ALA A 231 6.07 -13.03 18.26
N LYS A 232 6.41 -11.94 18.97
CA LYS A 232 6.61 -11.95 20.43
C LYS A 232 5.34 -12.41 21.17
N THR A 233 4.16 -12.05 20.67
CA THR A 233 2.88 -12.46 21.29
C THR A 233 2.62 -13.94 21.07
N LEU A 234 2.87 -14.45 19.87
CA LEU A 234 2.77 -15.87 19.54
C LEU A 234 3.74 -16.71 20.38
N GLU A 235 5.00 -16.26 20.52
CA GLU A 235 6.01 -16.93 21.36
C GLU A 235 5.56 -17.03 22.82
N LYS A 236 5.07 -15.93 23.42
CA LYS A 236 4.50 -15.94 24.77
C LYS A 236 3.33 -16.91 24.92
N LEU A 237 2.43 -16.96 23.93
CA LEU A 237 1.30 -17.90 23.95
C LEU A 237 1.78 -19.36 23.85
N ASP A 238 2.82 -19.63 23.07
CA ASP A 238 3.43 -20.95 22.95
C ASP A 238 4.12 -21.38 24.24
N GLU A 239 4.82 -20.48 24.93
CA GLU A 239 5.42 -20.74 26.23
C GLU A 239 4.37 -21.02 27.31
N GLU A 240 3.32 -20.20 27.38
CA GLU A 240 2.29 -20.30 28.43
C GLU A 240 1.35 -21.49 28.24
N PHE A 241 1.06 -21.90 27.00
CA PHE A 241 0.00 -22.86 26.69
C PHE A 241 0.43 -24.04 25.82
N GLY A 242 1.66 -24.07 25.31
CA GLY A 242 2.17 -25.16 24.47
C GLY A 242 1.32 -25.39 23.21
N ILE A 243 0.81 -24.31 22.61
CA ILE A 243 -0.20 -24.35 21.53
C ILE A 243 0.39 -24.81 20.20
N SER A 244 1.71 -24.65 20.03
CA SER A 244 2.46 -25.04 18.84
C SER A 244 2.13 -26.44 18.32
N PRO A 245 1.72 -26.57 17.05
CA PRO A 245 1.45 -27.87 16.43
C PRO A 245 2.70 -28.76 16.33
N ALA A 246 3.91 -28.21 16.47
CA ALA A 246 5.17 -28.93 16.28
C ALA A 246 5.52 -29.90 17.44
N LYS A 247 4.94 -29.74 18.64
CA LYS A 247 5.21 -30.65 19.79
C LYS A 247 4.21 -31.81 19.92
N ASN A 248 3.16 -31.88 19.09
CA ASN A 248 2.21 -32.99 19.08
C ASN A 248 2.66 -34.16 18.18
N HIS A 249 3.91 -34.60 18.32
CA HIS A 249 4.42 -35.81 17.65
C HIS A 249 4.22 -37.11 18.43
N GLN A 250 3.33 -37.12 19.42
CA GLN A 250 2.93 -38.35 20.10
C GLN A 250 1.45 -38.36 20.45
N THR A 251 0.56 -38.42 19.47
CA THR A 251 -0.66 -39.23 19.63
C THR A 251 -1.06 -39.86 18.29
N LYS A 252 -1.29 -41.16 18.38
CA LYS A 252 -1.53 -42.10 17.29
C LYS A 252 -2.89 -41.86 16.63
N ASN A 253 -2.96 -42.22 15.35
CA ASN A 253 -4.16 -42.60 14.60
C ASN A 253 -5.19 -41.50 14.31
N SER A 254 -4.96 -40.71 13.26
CA SER A 254 -6.05 -40.14 12.47
C SER A 254 -5.90 -40.61 11.03
N THR A 255 -6.74 -41.56 10.64
CA THR A 255 -6.96 -42.02 9.26
C THR A 255 -7.64 -40.93 8.43
N ARG A 256 -7.04 -39.73 8.33
CA ARG A 256 -7.44 -38.74 7.34
C ARG A 256 -6.89 -39.18 6.00
N SER A 257 -7.80 -39.55 5.10
CA SER A 257 -7.55 -39.85 3.70
C SER A 257 -7.00 -38.61 2.98
N LYS A 258 -5.70 -38.32 3.14
CA LYS A 258 -5.02 -37.33 2.32
C LYS A 258 -4.72 -37.97 0.98
N ILE A 259 -5.37 -37.48 -0.07
CA ILE A 259 -5.07 -37.85 -1.46
C ILE A 259 -3.63 -37.36 -1.72
N PRO A 260 -2.67 -38.24 -2.04
CA PRO A 260 -1.29 -37.83 -2.31
C PRO A 260 -1.27 -36.76 -3.40
N LEU A 261 -0.41 -35.75 -3.28
CA LEU A 261 -0.28 -34.65 -4.26
C LEU A 261 -0.16 -35.18 -5.69
N ARG A 262 0.55 -36.30 -5.84
CA ARG A 262 0.71 -37.02 -7.10
C ARG A 262 -0.61 -37.54 -7.68
N SER A 263 -1.53 -38.01 -6.84
CA SER A 263 -2.87 -38.47 -7.26
C SER A 263 -3.80 -37.30 -7.62
N PHE A 264 -3.55 -36.11 -7.09
CA PHE A 264 -4.25 -34.88 -7.49
C PHE A 264 -3.72 -34.34 -8.83
N LEU A 265 -2.40 -34.16 -8.94
CA LEU A 265 -1.76 -33.56 -10.11
C LEU A 265 -1.80 -34.45 -11.36
N PHE A 266 -1.76 -35.77 -11.18
CA PHE A 266 -1.68 -36.72 -12.31
C PHE A 266 -2.87 -37.68 -12.38
N GLY A 267 -3.90 -37.46 -11.54
CA GLY A 267 -5.02 -38.37 -11.38
C GLY A 267 -4.64 -39.69 -10.70
N VAL A 268 -5.64 -40.39 -10.16
CA VAL A 268 -5.46 -41.76 -9.68
C VAL A 268 -5.29 -42.68 -10.89
N LYS A 269 -4.09 -43.21 -11.11
CA LYS A 269 -3.94 -44.36 -12.01
C LYS A 269 -4.73 -45.51 -11.40
N LEU A 270 -5.83 -45.93 -12.03
CA LEU A 270 -6.46 -47.22 -11.74
C LEU A 270 -5.38 -48.29 -11.96
N LYS A 271 -4.75 -48.71 -10.87
CA LYS A 271 -3.90 -49.90 -10.87
C LYS A 271 -4.83 -51.01 -11.35
N LYS A 272 -4.61 -51.52 -12.57
CA LYS A 272 -5.34 -52.66 -13.12
C LYS A 272 -5.31 -53.76 -12.06
N GLN A 273 -6.41 -53.88 -11.33
CA GLN A 273 -6.61 -54.98 -10.42
C GLN A 273 -6.83 -56.16 -11.35
N ASN A 274 -5.77 -56.93 -11.62
CA ASN A 274 -5.89 -58.27 -12.18
C ASN A 274 -6.69 -59.09 -11.15
N LYS A 275 -8.01 -58.93 -11.16
CA LYS A 275 -8.95 -59.83 -10.50
C LYS A 275 -8.88 -61.12 -11.28
N SER A 276 -8.05 -62.03 -10.79
CA SER A 276 -8.00 -63.42 -11.23
C SER A 276 -9.43 -63.99 -11.17
N ILE A 277 -9.90 -64.49 -12.30
CA ILE A 277 -11.21 -65.13 -12.53
C ILE A 277 -11.35 -66.50 -11.85
N PHE A 278 -10.37 -66.90 -11.01
CA PHE A 278 -10.41 -68.16 -10.25
C PHE A 278 -10.85 -68.02 -8.78
N ALA A 279 -11.31 -66.84 -8.34
CA ALA A 279 -11.78 -66.63 -6.96
C ALA A 279 -13.27 -66.93 -6.74
N CYS A 280 -13.86 -67.82 -7.55
CA CYS A 280 -15.19 -68.39 -7.32
C CYS A 280 -15.04 -69.86 -6.88
N MET A 281 -14.50 -70.07 -5.68
CA MET A 281 -14.73 -71.30 -4.93
C MET A 281 -15.36 -70.91 -3.59
N SER A 282 -16.59 -71.39 -3.39
CA SER A 282 -17.45 -71.19 -2.24
C SER A 282 -16.76 -71.61 -0.92
N PRO A 283 -16.71 -70.74 0.11
CA PRO A 283 -16.24 -71.10 1.45
C PRO A 283 -17.38 -71.65 2.35
N ALA A 284 -18.33 -72.40 1.78
CA ALA A 284 -19.49 -72.92 2.53
C ALA A 284 -19.39 -74.40 2.96
N LEU A 285 -18.26 -75.10 2.75
CA LEU A 285 -18.09 -76.51 3.17
C LEU A 285 -16.90 -76.78 4.09
N GLN A 286 -16.39 -75.76 4.81
CA GLN A 286 -15.32 -75.95 5.81
C GLN A 286 -15.84 -76.04 7.26
N LYS A 287 -17.15 -76.18 7.48
CA LYS A 287 -17.78 -76.20 8.83
C LYS A 287 -18.54 -77.49 9.19
N GLN A 288 -18.27 -78.61 8.53
CA GLN A 288 -18.97 -79.88 8.77
C GLN A 288 -18.05 -81.13 8.76
N TYR A 289 -16.76 -81.02 9.10
CA TYR A 289 -15.88 -82.18 9.32
C TYR A 289 -14.82 -81.94 10.41
N SER A 290 -15.21 -81.32 11.53
CA SER A 290 -14.35 -81.26 12.73
C SER A 290 -14.95 -81.95 13.95
N ASP A 291 -15.97 -82.81 13.78
CA ASP A 291 -16.71 -83.40 14.90
C ASP A 291 -16.95 -84.92 14.76
N LEU A 292 -15.95 -85.66 14.26
CA LEU A 292 -15.95 -87.13 14.28
C LEU A 292 -14.59 -87.75 14.69
N THR A 293 -13.72 -86.99 15.36
CA THR A 293 -12.48 -87.54 15.96
C THR A 293 -12.29 -87.08 17.40
N ALA A 294 -13.29 -87.35 18.25
CA ALA A 294 -13.09 -87.36 19.69
C ALA A 294 -14.20 -88.20 20.36
N LEU A 295 -13.99 -89.51 20.47
CA LEU A 295 -14.77 -90.38 21.34
C LEU A 295 -13.78 -91.23 22.16
N PRO A 296 -13.86 -91.22 23.50
CA PRO A 296 -13.11 -92.14 24.35
C PRO A 296 -14.05 -93.15 25.04
N PRO A 297 -13.48 -94.07 25.83
CA PRO A 297 -12.89 -95.36 25.43
C PRO A 297 -13.92 -96.42 25.00
#